data_AF-A0A7C5F046-F1
#
_entry.id   AF-A0A7C5F046-F1
#
_cell.length_a   1.000
_cell.length_b   1.000
_cell.length_c   1.000
_cell.angle_alpha   90.00
_cell.angle_beta   90.00
_cell.angle_gamma   90.00
#
_symmetry.space_group_name_H-M   'P 1'
#
loop_
_entity.id
_entity.type
_entity.pdbx_description
1 polymer ?
#
loop_
_entity_poly.entity_id
_entity_poly.type
_entity_poly.pdbx_seq_one_letter_code
_entity_poly.pdbx_strand_id
1 'polypeptide(L)' 'MTADEAFFLWPDGSPHNGTEPTTRPRLEVYYPSGEFRGRAVIILPGGGYEMLAPHEGEPFARLFAYHGLL' A
#
# COMPACT_ATOMS: atom_id res chain seq x y z
N MET A 1 6.27 3.87 -11.16
CA MET A 1 6.47 5.17 -10.47
C MET A 1 6.29 4.89 -8.99
N THR A 2 6.81 5.70 -8.07
CA THR A 2 6.59 5.44 -6.63
C THR A 2 5.13 5.69 -6.24
N ALA A 3 4.73 5.23 -5.06
CA ALA A 3 3.47 5.63 -4.43
C ALA A 3 3.46 7.15 -4.19
N ASP A 4 2.27 7.75 -4.06
CA ASP A 4 2.13 9.19 -3.83
C ASP A 4 2.48 9.56 -2.39
N GLU A 5 2.16 8.64 -1.47
CA GLU A 5 2.53 8.73 -0.07
C GLU A 5 2.89 7.34 0.46
N ALA A 6 3.82 7.27 1.41
CA ALA A 6 4.11 6.04 2.14
C ALA A 6 4.41 6.34 3.60
N PHE A 7 3.78 5.60 4.50
CA PHE A 7 4.00 5.75 5.94
C PHE A 7 3.90 4.41 6.67
N PHE A 8 4.65 4.28 7.76
CA PHE A 8 4.55 3.12 8.65
C PHE A 8 3.25 3.16 9.43
N LEU A 9 2.61 2.00 9.61
CA LEU A 9 1.37 1.89 10.39
C LEU A 9 1.55 2.36 11.84
N TRP A 10 2.71 2.05 12.41
CA TRP A 10 3.15 2.55 13.71
C TRP A 10 4.39 3.43 13.50
N PRO A 11 4.23 4.77 13.54
CA PRO A 11 5.33 5.71 13.34
C PRO A 11 6.48 5.48 14.34
N ASP A 12 6.13 5.30 15.60
CA ASP A 12 7.07 5.06 16.70
C ASP A 12 7.55 3.59 16.80
N GLY A 13 7.04 2.72 15.93
CA GLY A 13 7.33 1.29 15.92
C GLY A 13 6.34 0.44 16.72
N SER A 14 6.54 -0.87 16.69
CA SER A 14 5.72 -1.89 17.37
C SER A 14 6.64 -2.94 17.98
N PRO A 15 6.29 -3.54 19.14
CA PRO A 15 7.02 -4.69 19.70
C PRO A 15 7.12 -5.89 18.76
N HIS A 16 6.27 -5.95 17.72
CA HIS A 16 6.23 -7.03 16.72
C HIS A 16 6.86 -6.65 15.38
N ASN A 17 7.48 -5.48 15.25
CA ASN A 17 8.19 -5.13 14.02
C ASN A 17 9.43 -6.01 13.85
N GLY A 18 9.70 -6.40 12.60
CA GLY A 18 11.01 -6.94 12.25
C GLY A 18 12.10 -5.87 12.35
N THR A 19 13.35 -6.31 12.45
CA THR A 19 14.52 -5.43 12.59
C THR A 19 14.85 -4.66 11.31
N GLU A 20 14.44 -5.20 10.16
CA GLU A 20 14.68 -4.61 8.85
C GLU A 20 13.57 -3.61 8.48
N PRO A 21 13.88 -2.39 8.01
CA PRO A 21 12.87 -1.42 7.60
C PRO A 21 11.88 -1.95 6.55
N THR A 22 12.33 -2.86 5.67
CA THR A 22 11.50 -3.50 4.63
C THR A 22 10.41 -4.41 5.22
N THR A 23 10.61 -4.89 6.44
CA THR A 23 9.67 -5.76 7.17
C THR A 23 8.70 -4.98 8.05
N ARG A 24 8.88 -3.66 8.19
CA ARG A 24 7.96 -2.81 8.95
C ARG A 24 6.65 -2.65 8.17
N PRO A 25 5.49 -2.93 8.80
CA PRO A 25 4.19 -2.72 8.18
C PRO A 25 4.01 -1.24 7.79
N ARG A 26 3.64 -1.01 6.53
CA ARG A 26 3.44 0.31 5.94
C ARG A 26 2.24 0.32 5.00
N LEU A 27 1.68 1.50 4.78
CA LEU A 27 0.76 1.76 3.68
C LEU A 27 1.46 2.57 2.61
N GLU A 28 1.21 2.19 1.37
CA GLU A 28 1.58 2.92 0.17
C GLU A 28 0.28 3.40 -0.46
N VAL A 29 0.08 4.72 -0.52
CA VAL A 29 -1.17 5.36 -0.94
C VAL A 29 -1.04 5.80 -2.40
N TYR A 30 -2.09 5.52 -3.17
CA TYR A 30 -2.24 5.94 -4.55
C TYR A 30 -3.51 6.78 -4.64
N TYR A 31 -3.35 8.10 -4.73
CA TYR A 31 -4.48 9.00 -4.72
C TYR A 31 -5.26 8.91 -6.04
N PRO A 32 -6.60 9.00 -6.00
CA PRO A 32 -7.40 9.04 -7.21
C PRO A 32 -6.93 10.15 -8.14
N SER A 33 -6.72 9.83 -9.42
CA SER A 33 -6.37 10.84 -10.43
C SER A 33 -7.57 11.68 -10.88
N GLY A 34 -8.79 11.31 -10.46
CA GLY A 34 -10.05 11.98 -10.78
C GLY A 34 -10.91 12.26 -9.55
N GLU A 35 -12.21 12.47 -9.74
CA GLU A 35 -13.13 12.71 -8.62
C GLU A 35 -13.15 11.52 -7.65
N PHE A 36 -12.88 11.80 -6.37
CA PHE A 36 -12.90 10.80 -5.32
C PHE A 36 -14.33 10.34 -5.04
N ARG A 37 -14.56 9.02 -5.08
CA ARG A 37 -15.89 8.40 -4.93
C ARG A 37 -16.29 8.10 -3.48
N GLY A 38 -15.53 8.59 -2.49
CA GLY A 38 -15.82 8.35 -1.07
C GLY A 38 -15.58 6.90 -0.62
N ARG A 39 -14.73 6.14 -1.33
CA ARG A 39 -14.47 4.71 -1.07
C ARG A 39 -12.98 4.41 -1.23
N ALA A 40 -12.48 3.48 -0.43
CA ALA A 40 -11.10 3.01 -0.47
C ALA A 40 -11.02 1.50 -0.67
N VAL A 41 -9.92 1.03 -1.28
CA VAL A 41 -9.57 -0.38 -1.45
C VAL A 41 -8.21 -0.63 -0.81
N ILE A 42 -8.16 -1.54 0.17
CA ILE A 42 -6.89 -2.00 0.74
C ILE A 42 -6.42 -3.21 -0.04
N ILE A 43 -5.26 -3.08 -0.68
CA ILE A 43 -4.61 -4.18 -1.40
C ILE A 43 -3.60 -4.84 -0.48
N LEU A 44 -3.70 -6.16 -0.34
CA LEU A 44 -2.78 -6.99 0.42
C LEU A 44 -2.11 -7.97 -0.57
N PRO A 45 -0.96 -7.59 -1.16
CA PRO A 45 -0.25 -8.47 -2.09
C PRO A 45 0.09 -9.79 -1.42
N GLY A 46 0.03 -10.88 -2.17
CA GLY A 46 0.51 -12.19 -1.75
C GLY A 46 2.04 -12.26 -1.77
N GLY A 47 2.57 -13.48 -1.94
CA GLY A 47 4.00 -13.77 -1.82
C GLY A 47 4.34 -14.71 -0.67
N GLY A 48 3.37 -15.47 -0.18
CA GLY A 48 3.60 -16.65 0.66
C GLY A 48 4.29 -16.39 1.99
N TYR A 49 4.17 -15.18 2.54
CA TYR A 49 4.88 -14.70 3.74
C TYR A 49 6.40 -14.57 3.60
N GLU A 50 6.95 -14.70 2.39
CA GLU A 50 8.38 -14.49 2.13
C GLU A 50 8.65 -13.16 1.43
N MET A 51 7.66 -12.65 0.70
CA MET A 51 7.75 -11.38 -0.03
C MET A 51 6.36 -10.75 -0.24
N LEU A 52 6.36 -9.56 -0.82
CA LEU A 52 5.16 -8.92 -1.40
C LEU A 52 5.24 -9.03 -2.92
N ALA A 53 4.30 -9.74 -3.55
CA ALA A 53 4.27 -9.93 -4.99
C ALA A 53 4.00 -8.60 -5.73
N PRO A 54 4.96 -8.03 -6.48
CA PRO A 54 4.79 -6.68 -7.03
C PRO A 54 3.63 -6.56 -8.02
N HIS A 55 3.35 -7.62 -8.77
CA HIS A 55 2.28 -7.65 -9.77
C HIS A 55 0.87 -7.73 -9.15
N GLU A 56 0.77 -8.02 -7.84
CA GLU A 56 -0.49 -8.04 -7.09
C GLU A 56 -0.73 -6.73 -6.30
N GLY A 57 0.25 -5.82 -6.27
CA GLY A 57 0.20 -4.54 -5.54
C GLY A 57 -0.06 -3.32 -6.43
N GLU A 58 1.00 -2.57 -6.74
CA GLU A 58 0.96 -1.29 -7.47
C GLU A 58 0.04 -1.28 -8.70
N PRO A 59 0.03 -2.30 -9.59
CA PRO A 59 -0.84 -2.28 -10.77
C PRO A 59 -2.33 -2.15 -10.43
N PHE A 60 -2.79 -2.85 -9.39
CA PHE A 60 -4.19 -2.76 -8.95
C PHE A 60 -4.47 -1.45 -8.22
N ALA A 61 -3.51 -0.94 -7.45
CA ALA A 61 -3.66 0.34 -6.76
C ALA A 61 -3.90 1.47 -7.76
N ARG A 62 -3.11 1.49 -8.85
CA ARG A 62 -3.27 2.43 -9.95
C ARG A 62 -4.59 2.27 -10.71
N LEU A 63 -5.02 1.02 -10.92
CA LEU A 63 -6.31 0.74 -11.56
C LEU A 63 -7.47 1.35 -10.75
N PHE A 64 -7.47 1.14 -9.42
CA PHE A 64 -8.53 1.68 -8.56
C PHE A 64 -8.47 3.20 -8.44
N ALA A 65 -7.27 3.77 -8.29
CA ALA A 65 -7.04 5.22 -8.31
C ALA A 65 -7.55 5.86 -9.62
N TYR A 66 -7.28 5.24 -10.77
CA TYR A 66 -7.81 5.68 -12.06
C TYR A 66 -9.34 5.71 -12.10
N HIS A 67 -9.99 4.79 -11.37
CA HIS A 67 -11.45 4.70 -11.26
C HIS A 67 -12.05 5.56 -10.13
N GLY A 68 -11.28 6.43 -9.48
CA GLY A 68 -11.79 7.33 -8.44
C GLY A 68 -11.85 6.73 -7.04
N LEU A 69 -11.22 5.57 -6.82
CA LEU A 69 -11.16 4.90 -5.52
C LEU A 69 -9.80 5.15 -4.87
N LEU A 70 -9.78 5.41 -3.57
CA LEU A 70 -8.56 5.48 -2.77
C LEU A 70 -7.95 4.09 -2.58
#